data_AF-A0A7W0Z1S8-F1
#
_entry.id   AF-A0A7W0Z1S8-F1
#
_cell.length_a   1.000
_cell.length_b   1.000
_cell.length_c   1.000
_cell.angle_alpha   90.00
_cell.angle_beta   90.00
_cell.angle_gamma   90.00
#
_symmetry.space_group_name_H-M   'P 1'
#
loop_
_entity.id
_entity.type
_entity.pdbx_description
1 polymer ?
#
loop_
_entity_poly.entity_id
_entity_poly.type
_entity_poly.pdbx_seq_one_letter_code
_entity_poly.pdbx_strand_id
1 'polypeptide(L)'
;MVSDQRRNRASKEGLWVPDNPDGSGWSPVDWVSAARGRRYHYRHAAAWDEANARRPAYYKVVTRFESPEVEPHENTYFIERERLADFVAEVSLAGGAEVVWHVEACPELPGESVGA
;
A
#
# COMPACT_ATOMS: atom_id res chain seq x y z
N MET A 1 26.97 33.25 22.37
CA MET A 1 26.19 32.02 22.60
C MET A 1 26.22 31.19 21.32
N VAL A 2 27.14 30.25 21.24
CA VAL A 2 27.25 29.28 20.14
C VAL A 2 26.94 27.94 20.78
N SER A 3 25.79 27.33 20.47
CA SER A 3 25.52 25.89 20.57
C SER A 3 24.04 25.60 20.35
N ASP A 4 23.63 25.42 19.09
CA ASP A 4 22.61 24.39 18.78
C ASP A 4 22.56 23.96 17.30
N GLN A 5 23.39 24.54 16.43
CA GLN A 5 23.42 24.16 15.01
C GLN A 5 24.16 22.84 14.71
N ARG A 6 24.71 22.14 15.72
CA ARG A 6 25.53 20.92 15.51
C ARG A 6 24.79 19.60 15.70
N ARG A 7 23.53 19.59 16.18
CA ARG A 7 22.79 18.33 16.39
C ARG A 7 21.97 17.83 15.21
N ASN A 8 21.78 18.62 14.15
CA ASN A 8 20.87 18.27 13.05
C ASN A 8 21.54 18.08 11.68
N ARG A 9 22.88 18.06 11.62
CA ARG A 9 23.63 17.94 10.36
C ARG A 9 23.90 16.49 9.94
N ALA A 10 23.45 15.50 10.72
CA ALA A 10 23.88 14.11 10.60
C ALA A 10 22.86 13.12 9.98
N SER A 11 21.79 13.55 9.29
CA SER A 11 20.91 12.56 8.64
C SER A 11 20.20 12.99 7.34
N LYS A 12 20.57 14.12 6.72
CA LYS A 12 19.84 14.68 5.57
C LYS A 12 20.32 14.25 4.18
N GLU A 13 21.41 13.49 4.07
CA GLU A 13 22.01 13.18 2.76
C GLU A 13 21.32 12.02 2.01
N GLY A 14 20.29 11.39 2.60
CA GLY A 14 19.55 10.28 1.96
C GLY A 14 18.03 10.35 2.06
N LEU A 15 17.45 11.44 2.58
CA LEU A 15 16.00 11.58 2.73
C LEU A 15 15.46 12.53 1.67
N TRP A 16 14.52 12.03 0.86
CA TRP A 16 13.81 12.85 -0.12
C TRP A 16 12.97 13.93 0.59
N VAL A 17 13.01 15.16 0.07
CA VAL A 17 12.28 16.31 0.62
C VAL A 17 11.00 16.53 -0.19
N PRO A 18 9.80 16.56 0.44
CA PRO A 18 8.55 16.76 -0.29
C PRO A 18 8.40 18.15 -0.90
N ASP A 19 7.69 18.22 -2.03
CA ASP A 19 7.45 19.46 -2.79
C ASP A 19 6.50 20.45 -2.09
N ASN A 20 5.58 19.96 -1.25
CA ASN A 20 4.53 20.77 -0.63
C ASN A 20 4.78 21.01 0.87
N PRO A 21 4.37 22.18 1.42
CA PRO A 21 4.50 22.50 2.85
C PRO A 21 3.76 21.56 3.80
N ASP A 22 2.75 20.83 3.32
CA ASP A 22 2.01 19.85 4.12
C ASP A 22 2.72 18.49 4.22
N GLY A 23 3.95 18.39 3.70
CA GLY A 23 4.74 17.16 3.68
C GLY A 23 4.33 16.18 2.58
N SER A 24 3.50 16.60 1.62
CA SER A 24 3.21 15.84 0.39
C SER A 24 4.12 16.27 -0.76
N GLY A 25 4.24 15.44 -1.79
CA GLY A 25 4.91 15.82 -3.02
C GLY A 25 4.98 14.68 -4.03
N TRP A 26 5.54 14.99 -5.20
CA TRP A 26 5.64 14.07 -6.32
C TRP A 26 7.11 13.80 -6.63
N SER A 27 7.59 12.61 -6.26
CA SER A 27 8.94 12.21 -6.61
C SER A 27 8.97 11.39 -7.91
N PRO A 28 10.00 11.57 -8.77
CA PRO A 28 10.38 10.56 -9.74
C PRO A 28 10.67 9.25 -9.01
N VAL A 29 9.98 8.18 -9.38
CA VAL A 29 10.24 6.84 -8.82
C VAL A 29 11.56 6.35 -9.42
N ASP A 30 12.50 5.89 -8.59
CA ASP A 30 13.58 4.99 -9.04
C ASP A 30 13.84 4.02 -7.89
N TRP A 31 13.80 2.70 -8.05
CA TRP A 31 14.40 1.93 -9.11
C TRP A 31 13.46 0.84 -9.63
N VAL A 32 13.11 0.85 -10.93
CA VAL A 32 12.47 -0.28 -11.66
C VAL A 32 11.07 -0.76 -11.15
N SER A 33 10.64 -0.34 -9.94
CA SER A 33 9.72 -1.09 -9.08
C SER A 33 8.69 -0.19 -8.34
N ALA A 34 8.05 0.75 -9.03
CA ALA A 34 6.59 0.78 -8.92
C ALA A 34 5.93 -0.19 -9.94
N ALA A 35 6.79 -0.91 -10.67
CA ALA A 35 6.66 -1.77 -11.84
C ALA A 35 6.23 -1.10 -13.17
N ARG A 36 5.25 -0.18 -13.22
CA ARG A 36 4.95 0.56 -14.49
C ARG A 36 4.46 2.00 -14.30
N GLY A 37 4.21 2.44 -13.07
CA GLY A 37 3.79 3.82 -12.78
C GLY A 37 4.93 4.81 -12.93
N ARG A 38 4.71 5.90 -13.68
CA ARG A 38 5.73 6.91 -13.99
C ARG A 38 6.00 7.92 -12.86
N ARG A 39 5.07 8.06 -11.89
CA ARG A 39 5.15 9.01 -10.76
C ARG A 39 4.39 8.44 -9.56
N TYR A 40 4.85 8.72 -8.35
CA TYR A 40 4.13 8.40 -7.12
C TYR A 40 3.93 9.64 -6.25
N HIS A 41 2.76 9.73 -5.61
CA HIS A 41 2.45 10.75 -4.63
C HIS A 41 2.86 10.25 -3.26
N TYR A 42 3.80 10.94 -2.62
CA TYR A 42 4.28 10.60 -1.30
C TYR A 42 3.79 11.64 -0.29
N ARG A 43 3.44 11.22 0.93
CA ARG A 43 2.96 12.13 1.99
C ARG A 43 3.44 11.67 3.36
N HIS A 44 4.23 12.49 4.05
CA HIS A 44 4.69 12.26 5.43
C HIS A 44 3.64 12.52 6.52
N ALA A 45 2.40 12.85 6.15
CA ALA A 45 1.65 13.86 6.88
C ALA A 45 0.67 13.38 7.97
N ALA A 46 0.86 12.21 8.57
CA ALA A 46 0.06 11.83 9.74
C ALA A 46 0.88 10.99 10.73
N ALA A 47 0.65 11.22 12.02
CA ALA A 47 1.11 10.30 13.06
C ALA A 47 0.47 8.92 12.83
N TRP A 48 1.19 7.85 13.20
CA TRP A 48 0.79 6.47 12.94
C TRP A 48 -0.66 6.17 13.35
N ASP A 49 -1.03 6.55 14.58
CA ASP A 49 -2.37 6.29 15.12
C ASP A 49 -3.47 7.02 14.34
N GLU A 50 -3.24 8.28 13.97
CA GLU A 50 -4.17 9.07 13.17
C GLU A 50 -4.31 8.51 11.75
N ALA A 51 -3.21 8.08 11.15
CA ALA A 51 -3.22 7.44 9.83
C ALA A 51 -3.99 6.12 9.84
N ASN A 52 -3.80 5.31 10.88
CA ASN A 52 -4.46 4.01 11.01
C ASN A 52 -5.95 4.14 11.36
N ALA A 53 -6.32 5.12 12.19
CA ALA A 53 -7.73 5.37 12.52
C ALA A 53 -8.59 5.71 11.29
N ARG A 54 -7.99 6.28 10.23
CA ARG A 54 -8.68 6.62 8.98
C ARG A 54 -8.80 5.46 8.00
N ARG A 55 -8.09 4.35 8.23
CA ARG A 55 -8.13 3.20 7.32
C ARG A 55 -9.43 2.41 7.51
N PRO A 56 -10.04 1.89 6.43
CA PRO A 56 -11.19 1.01 6.53
C PRO A 56 -10.86 -0.24 7.36
N ALA A 57 -11.88 -0.83 7.98
CA ALA A 57 -11.71 -2.05 8.78
C ALA A 57 -11.34 -3.25 7.91
N TYR A 58 -11.85 -3.30 6.67
CA TYR A 58 -11.57 -4.35 5.70
C TYR A 58 -11.15 -3.78 4.35
N TYR A 59 -10.57 -4.65 3.55
CA TYR A 59 -10.26 -4.42 2.16
C TYR A 59 -10.83 -5.56 1.32
N LYS A 60 -11.50 -5.21 0.24
CA LYS A 60 -11.88 -6.18 -0.79
C LYS A 60 -10.69 -6.33 -1.72
N VAL A 61 -10.14 -7.54 -1.78
CA VAL A 61 -9.04 -7.89 -2.69
C VAL A 61 -9.60 -8.80 -3.77
N VAL A 62 -9.44 -8.41 -5.03
CA VAL A 62 -9.80 -9.24 -6.17
C VAL A 62 -8.52 -9.81 -6.78
N THR A 63 -8.44 -11.13 -6.89
CA THR A 63 -7.40 -11.81 -7.67
C THR A 63 -7.98 -12.29 -8.99
N ARG A 64 -7.13 -12.41 -10.00
CA ARG A 64 -7.50 -12.92 -11.32
C ARG A 64 -6.62 -14.10 -11.67
N PHE A 65 -7.25 -15.21 -12.06
CA PHE A 65 -6.58 -16.38 -12.60
C PHE A 65 -6.77 -16.46 -14.11
N GLU A 66 -5.68 -16.65 -14.84
CA GLU A 66 -5.72 -16.87 -16.29
C GLU A 66 -4.77 -18.01 -16.68
N SER A 67 -5.31 -19.07 -17.30
CA SER A 67 -4.51 -20.17 -17.84
C SER A 67 -5.13 -20.75 -19.10
N PRO A 68 -4.38 -21.50 -19.92
CA PRO A 68 -4.95 -22.27 -21.03
C PRO A 68 -5.82 -23.46 -20.58
N GLU A 69 -5.69 -23.93 -19.33
CA GLU A 69 -6.34 -25.14 -18.86
C GLU A 69 -7.72 -24.90 -18.21
N VAL A 70 -8.02 -23.69 -17.76
CA VAL A 70 -9.30 -23.34 -17.12
C VAL A 70 -9.83 -22.00 -17.60
N GLU A 71 -11.14 -21.81 -17.47
CA GLU A 71 -11.79 -20.53 -17.77
C GLU A 71 -11.23 -19.42 -16.85
N PRO A 72 -10.82 -18.27 -17.41
CA PRO A 72 -10.43 -17.11 -16.63
C PRO A 72 -11.50 -16.73 -15.61
N HIS A 73 -11.10 -16.53 -14.36
CA HIS A 73 -12.02 -16.18 -13.29
C HIS A 73 -11.38 -15.22 -12.30
N GLU A 74 -12.26 -14.56 -11.54
CA GLU A 74 -11.90 -13.63 -10.47
C GLU A 74 -12.32 -14.22 -9.13
N ASN A 75 -11.43 -14.14 -8.15
CA ASN A 75 -11.73 -14.50 -6.77
C ASN A 75 -11.81 -13.22 -5.92
N THR A 76 -12.82 -13.14 -5.08
CA THR A 76 -13.03 -12.00 -4.17
C THR A 76 -12.75 -12.42 -2.73
N TYR A 77 -11.87 -11.68 -2.08
CA TYR A 77 -11.51 -11.86 -0.67
C TYR A 77 -11.82 -10.60 0.11
N PHE A 78 -12.27 -10.75 1.35
CA PHE A 78 -12.40 -9.65 2.30
C PHE A 78 -11.38 -9.82 3.41
N ILE A 79 -10.40 -8.93 3.45
CA ILE A 79 -9.22 -9.03 4.31
C ILE A 79 -9.28 -7.95 5.38
N GLU A 80 -9.08 -8.33 6.64
CA GLU A 80 -8.90 -7.39 7.75
C GLU A 80 -7.72 -6.45 7.47
N ARG A 81 -7.87 -5.18 7.84
CA ARG A 81 -6.85 -4.13 7.65
C ARG A 81 -5.46 -4.57 8.12
N GLU A 82 -5.39 -5.23 9.26
CA GLU A 82 -4.15 -5.66 9.90
C GLU A 82 -3.43 -6.76 9.11
N ARG A 83 -4.18 -7.51 8.28
CA ARG A 83 -3.69 -8.68 7.52
C ARG A 83 -3.45 -8.38 6.05
N LEU A 84 -3.82 -7.19 5.57
CA LEU A 84 -3.72 -6.84 4.14
C LEU A 84 -2.30 -6.99 3.59
N ALA A 85 -1.30 -6.48 4.32
CA ALA A 85 0.09 -6.52 3.87
C ALA A 85 0.60 -7.96 3.73
N ASP A 86 0.30 -8.81 4.71
CA ASP A 86 0.68 -10.22 4.70
C ASP A 86 0.00 -10.97 3.56
N PHE A 87 -1.33 -10.77 3.38
CA PHE A 87 -2.07 -11.37 2.27
C PHE A 87 -1.48 -11.00 0.90
N VAL A 88 -1.22 -9.71 0.67
CA VAL A 88 -0.65 -9.24 -0.61
C VAL A 88 0.76 -9.79 -0.83
N ALA A 89 1.57 -9.87 0.23
CA ALA A 89 2.90 -10.45 0.16
C ALA A 89 2.85 -11.95 -0.17
N GLU A 90 1.96 -12.71 0.48
CA GLU A 90 1.74 -14.13 0.21
C GLU A 90 1.33 -14.38 -1.24
N VAL A 91 0.32 -13.66 -1.76
CA VAL A 91 -0.10 -13.79 -3.17
C VAL A 91 1.06 -13.46 -4.13
N SER A 92 1.83 -12.41 -3.82
CA SER A 92 2.97 -12.00 -4.65
C SER A 92 4.12 -13.02 -4.64
N LEU A 93 4.38 -13.64 -3.49
CA LEU A 93 5.46 -14.62 -3.31
C LEU A 93 5.09 -16.02 -3.77
N ALA A 94 3.80 -16.38 -3.73
CA ALA A 94 3.32 -17.65 -4.25
C ALA A 94 3.64 -17.84 -5.74
N GLY A 95 3.98 -16.76 -6.45
CA GLY A 95 4.43 -16.80 -7.85
C GLY A 95 3.41 -17.44 -8.77
N GLY A 96 2.16 -17.50 -8.33
CA GLY A 96 1.11 -18.34 -8.88
C GLY A 96 0.41 -17.73 -10.08
N ALA A 97 -0.43 -18.54 -10.72
CA ALA A 97 -1.28 -18.12 -11.83
C ALA A 97 -2.44 -17.17 -11.41
N GLU A 98 -2.59 -16.90 -10.10
CA GLU A 98 -3.42 -15.82 -9.59
C GLU A 98 -2.60 -14.56 -9.34
N VAL A 99 -3.04 -13.44 -9.91
CA VAL A 99 -2.44 -12.12 -9.69
C VAL A 99 -3.41 -11.22 -8.94
N VAL A 100 -2.90 -10.35 -8.06
CA VAL A 100 -3.72 -9.27 -7.49
C VAL A 100 -4.17 -8.35 -8.62
N TRP A 101 -5.48 -8.25 -8.82
CA TRP A 101 -6.07 -7.44 -9.88
C TRP A 101 -6.38 -6.03 -9.38
N HIS A 102 -7.12 -5.92 -8.29
CA HIS A 102 -7.31 -4.64 -7.58
C HIS A 102 -7.65 -4.83 -6.10
N VAL A 103 -7.42 -3.76 -5.34
CA VAL A 103 -7.72 -3.68 -3.91
C VAL A 103 -8.59 -2.45 -3.67
N GLU A 104 -9.73 -2.65 -3.00
CA GLU A 104 -10.72 -1.61 -2.71
C GLU A 104 -10.94 -1.49 -1.21
N ALA A 105 -11.21 -0.27 -0.72
CA ALA A 105 -11.62 -0.05 0.66
C ALA A 105 -13.00 -0.69 0.90
N CYS A 106 -13.13 -1.43 2.00
CA CYS A 106 -14.37 -2.10 2.39
C CYS A 106 -14.68 -1.75 3.85
N PRO A 107 -15.46 -0.68 4.12
CA PRO A 107 -15.78 -0.28 5.50
C PRO A 107 -16.60 -1.35 6.25
N GLU A 108 -17.47 -2.06 5.54
CA GLU A 108 -18.37 -3.08 6.08
C GLU A 108 -18.36 -4.31 5.18
N LEU A 109 -18.31 -5.50 5.79
CA LEU A 109 -18.39 -6.76 5.06
C LEU A 109 -19.78 -6.95 4.45
N PRO A 110 -19.90 -7.53 3.24
CA PRO A 110 -21.18 -8.01 2.75
C PRO A 110 -21.81 -9.00 3.73
N GLY A 111 -23.13 -8.97 3.88
CA GLY A 111 -23.84 -9.85 4.82
C GLY A 111 -23.59 -11.34 4.57
N GLU A 112 -23.34 -11.73 3.33
CA GLU A 112 -22.97 -13.09 2.92
C GLU A 112 -21.55 -13.51 3.36
N SER A 113 -20.68 -12.56 3.68
CA SER A 113 -19.32 -12.80 4.17
C SER A 113 -19.24 -12.96 5.69
N VAL A 114 -20.33 -12.62 6.39
CA VAL A 114 -20.45 -12.80 7.84
C VAL A 114 -21.03 -14.20 8.11
N GLY A 115 -20.30 -15.24 7.72
CA GLY A 115 -20.80 -16.61 7.87
C GLY A 115 -19.94 -17.73 7.31
N ALA A 116 -18.99 -18.19 8.13
CA ALA A 116 -18.59 -19.60 8.27
C ALA A 116 -18.06 -19.82 9.70
#